data_AF-A0AA88YCA3-F1
#
_entry.id   AF-A0AA88YCA3-F1
#
_cell.length_a   1.000
_cell.length_b   1.000
_cell.length_c   1.000
_cell.angle_alpha   90.00
_cell.angle_beta   90.00
_cell.angle_gamma   90.00
#
_symmetry.space_group_name_H-M   'P 1'
#
loop_
_entity.id
_entity.type
_entity.pdbx_description
1 polymer ?
#
loop_
_entity_poly.entity_id
_entity_poly.type
_entity_poly.pdbx_seq_one_letter_code
_entity_poly.pdbx_strand_id
1 'polypeptide(L)'
;MEDRHKEALRKSWTFLMENITPDELVDYLYANEVFTDYMKEEIDIKGTRREKISCMLTTILKRGPHAFQKLMDGLRACSMEFIADKVESYL
;
A
#
# COMPACT_ATOMS: atom_id res chain seq x y z
N MET A 1 12.46 3.62 -2.51
CA MET A 1 12.24 2.21 -2.14
C MET A 1 13.35 1.36 -2.76
N GLU A 2 13.90 0.38 -2.04
CA GLU A 2 14.93 -0.55 -2.57
C GLU A 2 14.32 -1.60 -3.52
N ASP A 3 15.15 -2.21 -4.37
CA ASP A 3 14.65 -3.16 -5.37
C ASP A 3 14.10 -4.44 -4.76
N ARG A 4 14.64 -4.91 -3.62
CA ARG A 4 14.06 -6.03 -2.86
C ARG A 4 12.64 -5.73 -2.36
N HIS A 5 12.36 -4.50 -1.92
CA HIS A 5 11.04 -4.08 -1.47
C HIS A 5 10.03 -4.08 -2.64
N LYS A 6 10.46 -3.60 -3.82
CA LYS A 6 9.63 -3.64 -5.03
C LYS A 6 9.35 -5.08 -5.47
N GLU A 7 10.36 -5.95 -5.42
CA GLU A 7 10.23 -7.35 -5.79
C GLU A 7 9.30 -8.10 -4.83
N ALA A 8 9.39 -7.84 -3.52
CA ALA A 8 8.45 -8.38 -2.54
C ALA A 8 6.99 -7.99 -2.87
N LEU A 9 6.73 -6.70 -3.12
CA LEU A 9 5.40 -6.20 -3.51
C LEU A 9 4.91 -6.81 -4.82
N ARG A 10 5.81 -7.05 -5.78
CA ARG A 10 5.49 -7.69 -7.06
C ARG A 10 5.10 -9.16 -6.87
N LYS A 11 5.85 -9.91 -6.07
CA LYS A 11 5.56 -11.32 -5.76
C LYS A 11 4.24 -11.49 -5.00
N SER A 12 3.93 -10.56 -4.12
CA SER A 12 2.68 -10.56 -3.35
C SER A 12 1.52 -9.85 -4.06
N TRP A 13 1.68 -9.36 -5.29
CA TRP A 13 0.73 -8.42 -5.90
C TRP A 13 -0.71 -8.96 -5.93
N THR A 14 -0.92 -10.17 -6.44
CA THR A 14 -2.25 -10.80 -6.46
C THR A 14 -2.85 -10.91 -5.06
N PHE A 15 -2.03 -11.32 -4.09
CA PHE A 15 -2.45 -11.46 -2.70
C PHE A 15 -2.84 -10.10 -2.07
N LEU A 16 -2.06 -9.05 -2.33
CA LEU A 16 -2.39 -7.69 -1.89
C LEU A 16 -3.74 -7.23 -2.48
N MET A 17 -3.96 -7.47 -3.78
CA MET A 17 -5.18 -7.07 -4.48
C MET A 17 -6.45 -7.75 -3.94
N GLU A 18 -6.30 -8.96 -3.39
CA GLU A 18 -7.42 -9.74 -2.85
C GLU A 18 -7.76 -9.36 -1.41
N ASN A 19 -6.75 -9.00 -0.61
CA ASN A 19 -6.88 -8.91 0.84
C ASN A 19 -6.88 -7.48 1.40
N ILE A 20 -6.40 -6.47 0.66
CA ILE A 20 -6.36 -5.10 1.17
C ILE A 20 -7.77 -4.48 1.26
N THR A 21 -8.03 -3.84 2.40
CA THR A 21 -9.12 -2.85 2.56
C THR A 21 -8.53 -1.45 2.31
N PRO A 22 -8.78 -0.83 1.14
CA PRO A 22 -8.03 0.35 0.71
C PRO A 22 -8.35 1.62 1.50
N ASP A 23 -9.61 1.82 1.90
CA ASP A 23 -10.04 3.12 2.45
C ASP A 23 -9.31 3.46 3.77
N GLU A 24 -9.27 2.51 4.73
CA GLU A 24 -8.55 2.70 6.01
C GLU A 24 -7.04 2.88 5.82
N LEU A 25 -6.46 2.13 4.89
CA LEU A 25 -5.02 2.19 4.61
C LEU A 25 -4.64 3.49 3.91
N VAL A 26 -5.49 3.99 3.02
CA VAL A 26 -5.29 5.28 2.35
C VAL A 26 -5.34 6.42 3.37
N ASP A 27 -6.31 6.41 4.28
CA ASP A 27 -6.41 7.40 5.35
C ASP A 27 -5.18 7.36 6.28
N TYR A 28 -4.71 6.16 6.65
CA TYR A 28 -3.49 6.02 7.45
C TYR A 28 -2.25 6.59 6.74
N LEU A 29 -2.08 6.25 5.46
CA LEU A 29 -0.93 6.69 4.66
C LEU A 29 -0.98 8.19 4.39
N TYR A 30 -2.17 8.77 4.23
CA TYR A 30 -2.36 10.21 4.16
C TYR A 30 -2.00 10.90 5.49
N ALA A 31 -2.51 10.40 6.62
CA ALA A 31 -2.20 10.94 7.95
C ALA A 31 -0.69 10.85 8.30
N ASN A 32 0.03 9.92 7.68
CA ASN A 32 1.48 9.75 7.83
C ASN A 32 2.30 10.47 6.72
N GLU A 33 1.70 11.39 5.98
CA GLU A 33 2.33 12.19 4.91
C GLU A 33 2.95 11.36 3.77
N VAL A 34 2.54 10.08 3.63
CA VAL A 34 2.94 9.23 2.51
C VAL A 34 2.21 9.67 1.24
N PHE A 35 0.92 9.96 1.36
CA PHE A 35 0.08 10.52 0.31
C PHE A 35 -0.18 12.01 0.54
N THR A 36 -0.21 12.76 -0.56
CA THR A 36 -0.72 14.14 -0.57
C THR A 36 -2.23 14.15 -0.77
N ASP A 37 -2.89 15.30 -0.58
CA ASP A 37 -4.33 15.46 -0.85
C ASP A 37 -4.70 14.98 -2.25
N TYR A 38 -3.92 15.40 -3.25
CA TYR A 38 -4.11 15.01 -4.65
C TYR A 38 -4.02 13.49 -4.86
N MET A 39 -3.09 12.82 -4.19
CA MET A 39 -2.95 11.36 -4.30
C MET A 39 -4.12 10.64 -3.63
N LYS A 40 -4.56 11.12 -2.48
CA LYS A 40 -5.72 10.59 -1.78
C LYS A 40 -6.97 10.72 -2.66
N GLU A 41 -7.22 11.92 -3.19
CA GLU A 41 -8.34 12.18 -4.10
C GLU A 41 -8.29 11.27 -5.33
N GLU A 42 -7.13 11.16 -5.99
CA GLU A 42 -6.91 10.27 -7.14
C GLU A 42 -7.25 8.79 -6.86
N ILE A 43 -7.00 8.33 -5.63
CA ILE A 43 -7.34 6.98 -5.19
C ILE A 43 -8.83 6.90 -4.86
N ASP A 44 -9.38 7.87 -4.15
CA ASP A 44 -10.77 7.88 -3.69
C ASP A 44 -11.78 7.94 -4.85
N ILE A 45 -11.44 8.61 -5.95
CA ILE A 45 -12.28 8.67 -7.16
C ILE A 45 -12.33 7.35 -7.96
N LYS A 46 -11.51 6.34 -7.63
CA LYS A 46 -11.54 5.07 -8.35
C LYS A 46 -12.82 4.30 -8.03
N GLY A 47 -13.47 3.75 -9.07
CA GLY A 47 -14.82 3.19 -8.99
C GLY A 47 -14.90 1.82 -8.32
N THR A 48 -13.81 1.05 -8.32
CA THR A 48 -13.78 -0.29 -7.72
C THR A 48 -12.69 -0.43 -6.66
N ARG A 49 -12.92 -1.32 -5.67
CA ARG A 49 -11.89 -1.71 -4.67
C ARG A 49 -10.57 -2.10 -5.34
N ARG A 50 -10.65 -2.86 -6.44
CA ARG A 50 -9.49 -3.33 -7.19
C ARG A 50 -8.70 -2.16 -7.81
N GLU A 51 -9.39 -1.19 -8.42
CA GLU A 51 -8.75 0.00 -8.97
C GLU A 51 -8.13 0.88 -7.88
N LYS A 52 -8.81 1.04 -6.73
CA LYS A 52 -8.27 1.74 -5.56
C LYS A 52 -6.95 1.12 -5.10
N ILE A 53 -6.93 -0.19 -4.86
CA ILE A 53 -5.72 -0.90 -4.41
C ILE A 53 -4.60 -0.77 -5.44
N SER A 54 -4.91 -0.97 -6.72
CA SER A 54 -3.91 -0.84 -7.80
C SER A 54 -3.33 0.58 -7.87
N CYS A 55 -4.18 1.61 -7.80
CA CYS A 55 -3.76 3.00 -7.79
C CYS A 55 -2.92 3.34 -6.56
N MET A 56 -3.35 2.90 -5.37
CA MET A 56 -2.62 3.07 -4.12
C MET A 56 -1.23 2.42 -4.19
N LEU A 57 -1.14 1.14 -4.55
CA LEU A 57 0.12 0.40 -4.60
C LEU A 57 1.08 0.97 -5.65
N THR A 58 0.59 1.31 -6.84
CA THR A 58 1.41 1.96 -7.89
C THR A 58 1.89 3.35 -7.47
N THR A 59 1.09 4.08 -6.70
CA THR A 59 1.49 5.37 -6.11
C THR A 59 2.61 5.16 -5.10
N ILE A 60 2.48 4.21 -4.16
CA ILE A 60 3.50 3.87 -3.15
C ILE A 60 4.83 3.45 -3.79
N LEU A 61 4.80 2.62 -4.85
CA LEU A 61 6.01 2.17 -5.54
C LEU A 61 6.86 3.33 -6.12
N LYS A 62 6.21 4.46 -6.45
CA LYS A 62 6.89 5.66 -6.95
C LYS A 62 7.44 6.56 -5.83
N ARG A 63 7.17 6.24 -4.56
CA ARG A 63 7.59 7.05 -3.41
C ARG A 63 9.00 6.67 -2.91
N GLY A 64 9.51 7.52 -2.03
CA GLY A 64 10.84 7.43 -1.44
C GLY A 64 11.10 6.15 -0.62
N PRO A 65 12.33 5.97 -0.11
CA PRO A 65 12.75 4.77 0.62
C PRO A 65 11.84 4.39 1.80
N HIS A 66 11.26 5.38 2.49
CA HIS A 66 10.41 5.16 3.68
C HIS A 66 8.98 4.67 3.38
N ALA A 67 8.52 4.75 2.12
CA ALA A 67 7.14 4.42 1.78
C ALA A 67 6.82 2.93 1.95
N PHE A 68 7.81 2.05 1.76
CA PHE A 68 7.64 0.63 2.02
C PHE A 68 7.36 0.36 3.50
N GLN A 69 8.19 0.92 4.39
CA GLN A 69 8.01 0.74 5.84
C GLN A 69 6.66 1.29 6.28
N LYS A 70 6.29 2.49 5.82
CA LYS A 70 4.99 3.08 6.15
C LYS A 70 3.80 2.27 5.64
N LEU A 71 3.94 1.59 4.50
CA LEU A 71 2.93 0.63 4.04
C LEU A 71 2.83 -0.56 5.00
N MET A 72 3.95 -1.15 5.44
CA MET A 72 3.93 -2.26 6.40
C MET A 72 3.34 -1.83 7.76
N ASP A 73 3.72 -0.64 8.24
CA ASP A 73 3.17 -0.07 9.47
C ASP A 73 1.66 0.17 9.34
N GLY A 74 1.20 0.70 8.20
CA GLY A 74 -0.22 0.92 7.93
C GLY A 74 -1.02 -0.37 7.86
N LEU A 75 -0.48 -1.40 7.20
CA LEU A 75 -1.10 -2.72 7.18
C LEU A 75 -1.28 -3.27 8.60
N ARG A 76 -0.28 -3.12 9.48
CA ARG A 76 -0.38 -3.53 10.89
C ARG A 76 -1.36 -2.67 11.70
N ALA A 77 -1.36 -1.35 11.48
CA ALA A 77 -2.25 -0.43 12.18
C ALA A 77 -3.73 -0.65 11.81
N CYS A 78 -4.00 -1.07 10.56
CA CYS A 78 -5.34 -1.35 10.06
C CYS A 78 -5.75 -2.83 10.23
N SER A 79 -5.17 -3.57 11.18
CA SER A 79 -5.50 -4.98 11.46
C SER A 79 -5.33 -5.93 10.25
N MET A 80 -4.39 -5.60 9.36
CA MET A 80 -4.00 -6.39 8.19
C MET A 80 -2.56 -6.90 8.34
N GLU A 81 -2.13 -7.22 9.57
CA GLU A 81 -0.77 -7.69 9.88
C GLU A 81 -0.40 -8.96 9.08
N PHE A 82 -1.34 -9.85 8.83
CA PHE A 82 -1.13 -11.05 8.01
C PHE A 82 -0.69 -10.70 6.57
N ILE A 83 -1.08 -9.52 6.07
CA ILE A 83 -0.65 -9.02 4.76
C ILE A 83 0.79 -8.54 4.85
N ALA A 84 1.12 -7.74 5.87
CA ALA A 84 2.48 -7.26 6.10
C ALA A 84 3.46 -8.44 6.22
N ASP A 85 3.13 -9.43 7.04
CA ASP A 85 3.98 -10.60 7.27
C ASP A 85 4.17 -11.42 6.00
N LYS A 86 3.12 -11.54 5.17
CA LYS A 86 3.22 -12.20 3.87
C LYS A 86 4.15 -11.46 2.91
N VAL A 87 4.07 -10.13 2.84
CA VAL A 87 4.96 -9.33 1.99
C VAL A 87 6.41 -9.43 2.48
N GLU A 88 6.63 -9.31 3.79
CA GLU A 88 7.96 -9.39 4.40
C GLU A 88 8.59 -10.77 4.26
N SER A 89 7.81 -11.85 4.13
CA SER A 89 8.34 -13.19 3.84
C SER A 89 9.06 -13.32 2.49
N TYR A 90 8.96 -12.31 1.61
CA TYR A 90 9.65 -12.24 0.32
C TYR A 90 10.91 -11.34 0.33
N LEU A 91 11.25 -10.74 1.48
CA LEU A 91 12.43 -9.88 1.68
C LEU A 91 13.69 -10.69 1.99
#